data_AF-A0A933M858-F1
#
_entry.id   AF-A0A933M858-F1
#
_cell.length_a   1.000
_cell.length_b   1.000
_cell.length_c   1.000
_cell.angle_alpha   90.00
_cell.angle_beta   90.00
_cell.angle_gamma   90.00
#
_symmetry.space_group_name_H-M   'P 1'
#
loop_
_entity.id
_entity.type
_entity.pdbx_description
1 polymer ?
#
loop_
_entity_poly.entity_id
_entity_poly.type
_entity_poly.pdbx_seq_one_letter_code
_entity_poly.pdbx_strand_id
1 'polypeptide(L)'
;MLLPERLPIEETASAIKGLDRLGIPVQALVVNQCILPEVIEGNRFLSARAALQARYLQEIETRFDGLVKTRLPLLVRDVSELATLRQVSELLYGERESSLRHDVAAT
;
A
#
# COMPACT_ATOMS: atom_id res chain seq x y z
N MET A 1 1.95 6.02 5.14
CA MET A 1 1.37 4.80 4.55
C MET A 1 -0.07 4.73 5.03
N LEU A 2 -1.03 4.48 4.14
CA LEU A 2 -2.45 4.60 4.46
C LEU A 2 -3.01 3.22 4.83
N LEU A 3 -3.67 3.11 5.98
CA LEU A 3 -4.47 1.92 6.32
C LEU A 3 -5.94 2.18 5.96
N PRO A 4 -6.68 1.16 5.50
CA PRO A 4 -8.10 1.25 5.20
C PRO A 4 -8.95 1.26 6.48
N GLU A 5 -8.81 2.33 7.26
CA GLU A 5 -9.47 2.61 8.54
C GLU A 5 -9.76 4.12 8.66
N ARG A 6 -10.73 4.51 9.50
CA ARG A 6 -11.18 5.91 9.57
C ARG A 6 -10.08 6.91 9.94
N LEU A 7 -9.36 6.68 11.04
CA LEU A 7 -8.36 7.63 11.53
C LEU A 7 -7.20 7.83 10.53
N PRO A 8 -6.56 6.77 9.99
CA PRO A 8 -5.51 6.92 8.99
C PRO A 8 -5.94 7.66 7.70
N ILE A 9 -7.20 7.52 7.29
CA ILE A 9 -7.76 8.29 6.15
C ILE A 9 -7.79 9.79 6.47
N GLU A 10 -8.27 10.18 7.66
CA GLU A 10 -8.31 11.58 8.09
C GLU A 10 -6.90 12.18 8.20
N GLU A 11 -5.97 11.45 8.80
CA GLU A 11 -4.58 11.87 8.95
C GLU A 11 -3.91 12.04 7.59
N THR A 12 -4.12 11.10 6.66
CA THR A 12 -3.58 11.18 5.30
C THR A 12 -4.14 12.39 4.55
N ALA A 13 -5.43 12.68 4.67
CA ALA A 13 -6.03 13.86 4.05
C ALA A 13 -5.47 15.17 4.62
N SER A 14 -5.29 15.23 5.95
CA SER A 14 -4.66 16.38 6.61
C SER A 14 -3.21 16.58 6.14
N ALA A 15 -2.44 15.50 6.04
CA ALA A 15 -1.06 15.51 5.56
C ALA A 15 -0.94 15.98 4.10
N ILE A 16 -1.77 15.45 3.19
CA ILE A 16 -1.80 15.88 1.79
C ILE A 16 -2.10 17.39 1.70
N LYS A 17 -3.11 17.86 2.43
CA LYS A 17 -3.45 19.30 2.48
C LYS A 17 -2.29 20.14 3.04
N GLY A 18 -1.52 19.59 3.98
CA GLY A 18 -0.33 20.22 4.53
C GLY A 18 0.79 20.37 3.50
N LEU A 19 1.08 19.30 2.77
CA LEU A 19 2.09 19.27 1.71
C LEU A 19 1.71 20.19 0.54
N ASP A 20 0.45 20.22 0.15
CA ASP A 20 -0.07 21.10 -0.90
C ASP A 20 0.16 22.59 -0.58
N ARG A 21 -0.07 23.00 0.69
CA ARG A 21 0.21 24.38 1.14
C ARG A 21 1.70 24.76 1.05
N LEU A 22 2.59 23.78 1.03
CA LEU A 22 4.04 23.97 0.87
C LEU A 22 4.49 23.85 -0.59
N GLY A 23 3.56 23.65 -1.53
CA GLY A 23 3.87 23.42 -2.94
C GLY A 23 4.50 22.05 -3.20
N ILE A 24 4.26 21.06 -2.33
CA ILE A 24 4.77 19.69 -2.47
C ILE A 24 3.61 18.79 -2.95
N PRO A 25 3.50 18.51 -4.26
CA PRO A 25 2.42 17.70 -4.78
C PRO A 25 2.58 16.22 -4.40
N VAL A 26 1.52 15.64 -3.84
CA VAL A 26 1.43 14.19 -3.63
C VAL A 26 0.88 13.56 -4.90
N GLN A 27 1.58 12.56 -5.44
CA GLN A 27 1.19 11.89 -6.70
C GLN A 27 0.59 10.50 -6.47
N ALA A 28 0.98 9.84 -5.38
CA ALA A 28 0.61 8.45 -5.14
C ALA A 28 0.43 8.13 -3.65
N LEU A 29 -0.41 7.13 -3.39
CA LEU A 29 -0.66 6.56 -2.07
C LEU A 29 -0.45 5.04 -2.09
N VAL A 30 0.17 4.52 -1.03
CA VAL A 30 0.20 3.08 -0.75
C VAL A 30 -0.84 2.79 0.32
N VAL A 31 -1.84 1.99 -0.05
CA VAL A 31 -2.85 1.44 0.86
C VAL A 31 -2.36 0.09 1.37
N ASN A 32 -1.98 0.04 2.64
CA ASN A 32 -1.34 -1.12 3.25
C ASN A 32 -2.33 -2.03 3.97
N GLN A 33 -1.90 -3.28 4.23
CA GLN A 33 -2.63 -4.29 4.99
C GLN A 33 -4.00 -4.64 4.39
N CYS A 34 -4.09 -4.64 3.06
CA CYS A 34 -5.31 -5.07 2.37
C CYS A 34 -5.54 -6.57 2.58
N ILE A 35 -6.72 -6.94 3.06
CA ILE A 35 -7.13 -8.33 3.21
C ILE A 35 -7.57 -8.83 1.83
N LEU A 36 -6.85 -9.81 1.30
CA LEU A 36 -7.14 -10.36 -0.02
C LEU A 36 -8.26 -11.42 0.06
N PRO A 37 -9.09 -11.57 -0.99
CA PRO A 37 -10.18 -12.55 -1.00
C PRO A 37 -9.75 -13.98 -0.66
N GLU A 38 -8.59 -14.40 -1.14
CA GLU A 38 -8.04 -15.75 -0.96
C GLU A 38 -7.74 -16.12 0.51
N VAL A 39 -7.52 -15.15 1.40
CA VAL A 39 -7.26 -15.43 2.83
C VAL A 39 -8.54 -15.44 3.67
N ILE A 40 -9.70 -15.13 3.08
CA ILE A 40 -10.97 -15.02 3.81
C ILE A 40 -11.65 -16.38 3.99
N GLU A 41 -11.40 -17.33 3.09
CA GLU A 41 -12.14 -18.60 3.03
C GLU A 41 -12.14 -19.34 4.38
N GLY A 42 -13.33 -19.70 4.87
CA GLY A 42 -13.50 -20.38 6.16
C GLY A 42 -13.24 -19.52 7.41
N ASN A 43 -12.90 -18.23 7.28
CA ASN A 43 -12.54 -17.37 8.41
C ASN A 43 -13.54 -16.22 8.63
N ARG A 44 -14.47 -16.41 9.58
CA ARG A 44 -15.49 -15.40 9.94
C ARG A 44 -14.91 -14.06 10.38
N PHE A 45 -13.76 -14.06 11.06
CA PHE A 45 -13.14 -12.84 11.57
C PHE A 45 -12.55 -12.02 10.43
N LEU A 46 -11.82 -12.67 9.52
CA LEU A 46 -11.27 -12.03 8.33
C LEU A 46 -12.39 -11.56 7.38
N SER A 47 -13.48 -12.32 7.26
CA SER A 47 -14.66 -11.90 6.49
C SER A 47 -15.27 -10.59 7.03
N ALA A 48 -15.47 -10.48 8.34
CA ALA A 48 -15.98 -9.26 8.97
C ALA A 48 -15.01 -8.08 8.83
N ARG A 49 -13.70 -8.33 8.96
CA ARG A 49 -12.66 -7.30 8.75
C ARG A 49 -12.60 -6.83 7.30
N ALA A 50 -12.63 -7.74 6.33
CA ALA A 50 -12.63 -7.43 4.91
C ALA A 50 -13.88 -6.62 4.51
N ALA A 51 -15.05 -6.95 5.05
CA ALA A 51 -16.29 -6.21 4.79
C ALA A 51 -16.21 -4.75 5.30
N LEU A 52 -15.66 -4.53 6.50
CA LEU A 52 -15.40 -3.18 7.01
C LEU A 52 -14.35 -2.47 6.14
N GLN A 53 -13.26 -3.17 5.82
CA GLN A 53 -12.16 -2.65 5.01
C GLN A 53 -12.64 -2.19 3.62
N ALA A 54 -13.55 -2.94 2.99
CA ALA A 54 -14.12 -2.60 1.68
C ALA A 54 -14.80 -1.23 1.68
N ARG A 55 -15.49 -0.87 2.77
CA ARG A 55 -16.11 0.46 2.92
C ARG A 55 -15.07 1.57 2.95
N TYR A 56 -13.97 1.36 3.66
CA TYR A 56 -12.87 2.32 3.73
C TYR A 56 -12.07 2.37 2.43
N LEU A 57 -11.89 1.25 1.73
CA LEU A 57 -11.29 1.24 0.40
C LEU A 57 -12.11 2.09 -0.57
N GLN A 58 -13.44 1.98 -0.56
CA GLN A 58 -14.31 2.84 -1.35
C GLN A 58 -14.19 4.32 -0.97
N GLU A 59 -14.10 4.63 0.33
CA GLU A 59 -13.86 5.99 0.82
C GLU A 59 -12.52 6.53 0.31
N ILE A 60 -11.46 5.72 0.35
CA ILE A 60 -10.12 6.06 -0.15
C ILE A 60 -10.13 6.34 -1.65
N GLU A 61 -10.78 5.50 -2.45
CA GLU A 61 -10.87 5.72 -3.90
C GLU A 61 -11.53 7.06 -4.23
N THR A 62 -12.63 7.38 -3.53
CA THR A 62 -13.41 8.60 -3.74
C THR A 62 -12.69 9.85 -3.23
N ARG A 63 -12.14 9.78 -2.01
CA ARG A 63 -11.56 10.94 -1.32
C ARG A 63 -10.22 11.37 -1.92
N PHE A 64 -9.46 10.42 -2.42
CA PHE A 64 -8.16 10.65 -3.04
C PHE A 64 -8.22 10.38 -4.54
N ASP A 65 -9.34 10.77 -5.16
CA ASP A 65 -9.50 10.74 -6.60
C ASP A 65 -8.37 11.54 -7.29
N GLY A 66 -7.91 11.05 -8.44
CA GLY A 66 -6.76 11.63 -9.15
C GLY A 66 -5.36 11.24 -8.62
N LEU A 67 -5.23 10.70 -7.41
CA LEU A 67 -3.95 10.12 -6.95
C LEU A 67 -3.81 8.67 -7.41
N VAL A 68 -2.59 8.27 -7.82
CA VAL A 68 -2.27 6.86 -8.05
C VAL A 68 -2.35 6.11 -6.73
N LYS A 69 -2.99 4.94 -6.71
CA LYS A 69 -3.15 4.12 -5.50
C LYS A 69 -2.63 2.72 -5.78
N THR A 70 -1.71 2.25 -4.94
CA THR A 70 -1.23 0.87 -4.96
C THR A 70 -1.65 0.18 -3.66
N ARG A 71 -2.18 -1.04 -3.77
CA ARG A 71 -2.60 -1.84 -2.62
C ARG A 71 -1.51 -2.84 -2.26
N LEU A 72 -1.05 -2.79 -1.02
CA LEU A 72 -0.13 -3.77 -0.45
C LEU A 72 -0.94 -4.71 0.45
N PRO A 73 -0.92 -6.03 0.20
CA PRO A 73 -1.68 -6.97 1.00
C PRO A 73 -1.15 -7.09 2.42
N LEU A 74 -2.02 -7.53 3.32
CA LEU A 74 -1.61 -7.97 4.64
C LEU A 74 -0.72 -9.22 4.50
N LEU A 75 0.56 -9.09 4.83
CA LEU A 75 1.50 -10.19 4.81
C LEU A 75 1.35 -11.08 6.04
N VAL A 76 1.70 -12.37 5.89
CA VAL A 76 1.59 -13.39 6.95
C VAL A 76 2.55 -13.11 8.12
N ARG A 77 3.65 -12.40 7.86
CA ARG A 77 4.69 -12.05 8.83
C ARG A 77 5.09 -10.61 8.67
N ASP A 78 5.69 -10.07 9.72
CA ASP A 78 6.26 -8.73 9.72
C ASP A 78 7.37 -8.59 8.68
N VAL A 79 7.49 -7.38 8.14
CA VAL A 79 8.55 -7.01 7.21
C VAL A 79 9.79 -6.60 8.02
N SER A 80 10.56 -7.58 8.47
CA SER A 80 11.75 -7.39 9.31
C SER A 80 13.06 -7.86 8.67
N GLU A 81 12.99 -8.54 7.53
CA GLU A 81 14.14 -9.15 6.86
C GLU A 81 14.28 -8.63 5.43
N LEU A 82 15.49 -8.69 4.89
CA LEU A 82 15.75 -8.26 3.51
C LEU A 82 14.91 -9.04 2.49
N ALA A 83 14.62 -10.32 2.77
CA ALA A 83 13.78 -11.15 1.92
C ALA A 83 12.33 -10.63 1.86
N THR A 84 11.73 -10.30 3.01
CA THR A 84 10.36 -9.76 3.06
C THR A 84 10.29 -8.34 2.50
N LEU A 85 11.35 -7.53 2.65
CA LEU A 85 11.45 -6.24 1.96
C LEU A 85 11.48 -6.38 0.44
N ARG A 86 12.19 -7.38 -0.10
CA ARG A 86 12.19 -7.68 -1.55
C ARG A 86 10.81 -8.08 -2.04
N GLN A 87 10.11 -8.94 -1.29
CA GLN A 87 8.72 -9.28 -1.59
C GLN A 87 7.81 -8.05 -1.65
N VAL A 88 7.93 -7.11 -0.69
CA VAL A 88 7.18 -5.84 -0.73
C VAL A 88 7.52 -5.03 -1.98
N SER A 89 8.80 -4.97 -2.37
CA SER A 89 9.22 -4.28 -3.59
C SER A 89 8.57 -4.88 -4.83
N GLU A 90 8.54 -6.21 -4.95
CA GLU A 90 7.90 -6.92 -6.07
C GLU A 90 6.39 -6.64 -6.10
N LEU A 91 5.73 -6.62 -4.94
CA LEU A 91 4.30 -6.30 -4.84
C LEU A 91 3.98 -4.86 -5.24
N LEU A 92 4.88 -3.90 -4.98
CA LEU A 92 4.66 -2.48 -5.28
C LEU A 92 5.04 -2.09 -6.70
N TYR A 93 6.08 -2.71 -7.26
CA TYR A 93 6.71 -2.28 -8.52
C TYR A 93 6.68 -3.36 -9.62
N GLY A 94 6.18 -4.56 -9.32
CA GLY A 94 6.25 -5.73 -10.22
C GLY A 94 7.65 -6.35 -10.27
N GLU A 95 7.78 -7.45 -11.02
CA GLU A 95 9.09 -7.99 -11.38
C GLU A 95 9.79 -7.00 -12.31
N ARG A 96 10.90 -6.40 -11.87
CA ARG A 96 11.80 -5.73 -12.82
C ARG A 96 12.60 -6.81 -13.54
N GLU A 97 12.55 -6.80 -14.87
CA GLU A 97 13.61 -7.42 -15.66
C GLU A 97 14.95 -6.82 -15.22
N SER A 98 15.85 -7.68 -14.73
CA SER A 98 17.18 -7.28 -14.26
C SER A 98 18.05 -6.92 -15.46
N SER A 99 17.92 -5.70 -15.98
CA SER A 99 18.87 -5.14 -16.95
C SER A 99 20.07 -4.45 -16.27
N LEU A 100 20.22 -4.57 -14.95
CA LEU A 100 21.34 -4.03 -14.17
C LEU A 100 22.32 -5.13 -13.76
N ARG A 101 22.83 -5.86 -14.75
CA ARG A 101 24.22 -6.36 -14.75
C ARG A 101 24.96 -5.42 -15.71
N HIS A 102 26.24 -5.12 -15.48
CA HIS A 102 27.04 -3.97 -16.01
C HIS A 102 26.89 -2.76 -15.05
N ASP A 103 27.83 -2.33 -14.22
CA ASP A 103 29.30 -2.39 -14.24
C ASP A 103 29.88 -2.29 -12.80
N VAL A 104 30.20 -3.42 -12.16
CA VAL A 104 31.17 -3.44 -11.05
C VAL A 104 32.05 -4.67 -11.21
N ALA A 105 32.74 -4.73 -12.35
CA ALA A 105 33.84 -5.66 -12.60
C ALA A 105 34.87 -4.98 -13.52
N ALA A 106 35.30 -3.77 -13.13
CA ALA A 106 36.51 -3.14 -13.67
C ALA A 106 36.96 -2.04 -12.71
N THR A 107 37.78 -2.40 -11.72
CA THR A 107 39.03 -1.72 -11.32
C THR A 107 39.71 -2.61 -10.27
#